data_AF-A0A534TAI1-F1
#
_entry.id   AF-A0A534TAI1-F1
#
_cell.length_a   1.000
_cell.length_b   1.000
_cell.length_c   1.000
_cell.angle_alpha   90.00
_cell.angle_beta   90.00
_cell.angle_gamma   90.00
#
_symmetry.space_group_name_H-M   'P 1'
#
loop_
_entity.id
_entity.type
_entity.pdbx_description
1 polymer ?
#
loop_
_entity_poly.entity_id
_entity_poly.type
_entity_poly.pdbx_seq_one_letter_code
_entity_poly.pdbx_strand_id
1 'polypeptide(L)'
;MIMRRGIALALAVAGGAFASPPRFVDYLYIEANEGGSSGGHAALRLGDETYHFQHEAPGVLRLRRDGSEHFRYAYGVLENRTMHLSRVAVPDATYAELRQRFSERYLIERKFFAERDALSDDRVLLERLLAHRRGDTEATIRLRGAGFFFPEDGGTSPSAAALTLLRRVKEAYGADAVDRRIEQVRRELMRLTPGSTDSPTPDVPAQGYPQFAYPFSSRYRDLLAALAALEALARALPLRADACRAAVVEALDPVEHRALAAFADRLEEQLVRLLRSERPDWGYPFLVGMARLAALRESERTGRLMLLDAFPPGAEVVPWRALREYRDIVPDLLAEAREELTRARARLRSGVPIEERDYADVEAAANRLLELDAAANGQRDLRVSAELLPSRDAPWAALVLPDVPEDELAVDLARAKTRARRFAAQLERRYAYDLFSHNCVSEIFATVGVSGAGLGGRLDGRKALDFIPFVSARAVDRCWNVAQRTTLWSYRRSQLAEMYRREEPLHVWLRECNTLTSTIYRR
;
A
#
# COMPACT_ATOMS: atom_id res chain seq x y z
N MET A 1 60.98 57.21 -0.55
CA MET A 1 60.67 56.40 0.65
C MET A 1 59.29 55.77 0.43
N ILE A 2 59.30 54.50 0.01
CA ILE A 2 58.21 53.50 -0.05
C ILE A 2 56.87 53.94 -0.67
N MET A 3 56.77 53.79 -2.00
CA MET A 3 55.52 53.76 -2.77
C MET A 3 54.93 52.35 -2.73
N ARG A 4 53.66 52.25 -2.30
CA ARG A 4 52.80 51.07 -2.38
C ARG A 4 52.68 50.58 -3.84
N ARG A 5 53.11 49.34 -4.10
CA ARG A 5 52.68 48.57 -5.27
C ARG A 5 51.91 47.35 -4.75
N GLY A 6 50.59 47.41 -4.86
CA GLY A 6 49.71 46.27 -4.62
C GLY A 6 49.83 45.30 -5.80
N ILE A 7 50.21 44.06 -5.50
CA ILE A 7 50.05 42.92 -6.40
C ILE A 7 48.74 42.27 -6.00
N ALA A 8 47.70 42.46 -6.82
CA ALA A 8 46.47 41.68 -6.73
C ALA A 8 46.73 40.32 -7.36
N LEU A 9 46.87 39.29 -6.53
CA LEU A 9 46.88 37.89 -6.98
C LEU A 9 45.42 37.47 -7.19
N ALA A 10 44.95 37.55 -8.43
CA ALA A 10 43.66 36.96 -8.81
C ALA A 10 43.81 35.42 -8.79
N LEU A 11 43.41 34.80 -7.67
CA LEU A 11 43.11 33.37 -7.65
C LEU A 11 41.81 33.16 -8.44
N ALA A 12 41.95 32.78 -9.70
CA ALA A 12 40.88 32.17 -10.46
C ALA A 12 40.57 30.81 -9.82
N VAL A 13 39.60 30.78 -8.91
CA VAL A 13 38.91 29.55 -8.52
C VAL A 13 38.10 29.14 -9.74
N ALA A 14 38.68 28.28 -10.58
CA ALA A 14 37.93 27.52 -11.55
C ALA A 14 36.86 26.74 -10.78
N GLY A 15 35.61 27.16 -10.91
CA GLY A 15 34.46 26.41 -10.45
C GLY A 15 34.39 25.10 -11.22
N GLY A 16 35.11 24.09 -10.75
CA GLY A 16 34.82 22.72 -11.08
C GLY A 16 33.41 22.44 -10.56
N ALA A 17 32.44 22.37 -11.46
CA ALA A 17 31.17 21.74 -11.14
C ALA A 17 31.52 20.36 -10.59
N PHE A 18 31.35 20.16 -9.28
CA PHE A 18 31.44 18.83 -8.69
C PHE A 18 30.43 17.99 -9.43
N ALA A 19 30.90 17.10 -10.32
CA ALA A 19 30.05 16.14 -10.97
C ALA A 19 29.36 15.36 -9.85
N SER A 20 28.03 15.36 -9.83
CA SER A 20 27.27 14.50 -8.93
C SER A 20 27.85 13.08 -8.99
N PRO A 21 27.96 12.37 -7.86
CA PRO A 21 28.39 10.98 -7.89
C PRO A 21 27.51 10.20 -8.87
N PRO A 22 28.09 9.29 -9.67
CA PRO A 22 27.35 8.59 -10.70
C PRO A 22 26.15 7.85 -10.10
N ARG A 23 25.01 7.91 -10.79
CA ARG A 23 23.86 7.09 -10.44
C ARG A 23 24.04 5.69 -11.00
N PHE A 24 23.45 4.73 -10.32
CA PHE A 24 23.53 3.32 -10.72
C PHE A 24 22.16 2.79 -11.07
N VAL A 25 22.11 2.07 -12.17
CA VAL A 25 20.99 1.23 -12.59
C VAL A 25 21.47 -0.20 -12.55
N ASP A 26 20.76 -1.07 -11.85
CA ASP A 26 21.12 -2.49 -11.79
C ASP A 26 20.10 -3.30 -12.59
N TYR A 27 20.58 -4.13 -13.50
CA TYR A 27 19.79 -5.21 -14.11
C TYR A 27 19.96 -6.47 -13.26
N LEU A 28 18.85 -7.10 -12.89
CA LEU A 28 18.83 -8.27 -12.04
C LEU A 28 18.30 -9.46 -12.84
N TYR A 29 19.08 -10.54 -12.86
CA TYR A 29 18.61 -11.86 -13.23
C TYR A 29 18.44 -12.73 -11.99
N ILE A 30 17.27 -13.32 -11.82
CA ILE A 30 16.92 -14.18 -10.70
C ILE A 30 16.79 -15.60 -11.24
N GLU A 31 17.61 -16.52 -10.73
CA GLU A 31 17.64 -17.92 -11.19
C GLU A 31 16.27 -18.60 -11.06
N ALA A 32 16.00 -19.64 -11.85
CA ALA A 32 14.78 -20.44 -11.69
C ALA A 32 14.78 -21.22 -10.36
N ASN A 33 13.61 -21.64 -9.90
CA ASN A 33 13.43 -22.62 -8.83
C ASN A 33 12.52 -23.77 -9.28
N GLU A 34 12.60 -24.91 -8.58
CA GLU A 34 11.68 -26.03 -8.79
C GLU A 34 10.26 -25.60 -8.41
N GLY A 35 9.32 -25.73 -9.35
CA GLY A 35 7.92 -25.34 -9.16
C GLY A 35 7.51 -23.95 -9.69
N GLY A 36 8.43 -23.18 -10.27
CA GLY A 36 8.18 -21.81 -10.77
C GLY A 36 8.58 -21.53 -12.23
N SER A 37 8.89 -20.25 -12.54
CA SER A 37 9.27 -19.77 -13.87
C SER A 37 10.54 -20.47 -14.38
N SER A 38 10.39 -21.34 -15.38
CA SER A 38 11.43 -22.25 -15.91
C SER A 38 12.65 -21.54 -16.50
N GLY A 39 12.54 -20.27 -16.90
CA GLY A 39 13.64 -19.45 -17.41
C GLY A 39 14.26 -18.49 -16.38
N GLY A 40 13.76 -18.46 -15.15
CA GLY A 40 14.10 -17.46 -14.14
C GLY A 40 13.21 -16.23 -14.20
N HIS A 41 13.68 -15.11 -13.65
CA HIS A 41 12.97 -13.82 -13.64
C HIS A 41 13.96 -12.66 -13.84
N ALA A 42 13.46 -11.50 -14.24
CA ALA A 42 14.26 -10.31 -14.48
C ALA A 42 13.64 -9.06 -13.83
N ALA A 43 14.51 -8.16 -13.36
CA ALA A 43 14.11 -6.90 -12.76
C ALA A 43 15.10 -5.77 -13.06
N LEU A 44 14.66 -4.54 -12.89
CA LEU A 44 15.48 -3.33 -12.97
C LEU A 44 15.42 -2.58 -11.64
N ARG A 45 16.56 -2.38 -11.00
CA ARG A 45 16.65 -1.62 -9.74
C ARG A 45 17.14 -0.21 -9.99
N LEU A 46 16.40 0.76 -9.44
CA LEU A 46 16.66 2.18 -9.46
C LEU A 46 16.67 2.71 -8.02
N GLY A 47 17.84 2.69 -7.39
CA GLY A 47 18.00 3.03 -5.97
C GLY A 47 17.28 2.01 -5.07
N ASP A 48 16.38 2.49 -4.23
CA ASP A 48 15.68 1.67 -3.23
C ASP A 48 14.43 0.99 -3.80
N GLU A 49 14.11 1.22 -5.08
CA GLU A 49 12.98 0.62 -5.78
C GLU A 49 13.45 -0.41 -6.81
N THR A 50 12.77 -1.54 -6.88
CA THR A 50 12.96 -2.58 -7.91
C THR A 50 11.69 -2.75 -8.72
N TYR A 51 11.81 -2.58 -10.05
CA TYR A 51 10.73 -2.71 -11.02
C TYR A 51 10.83 -4.06 -11.73
N HIS A 52 9.73 -4.79 -11.82
CA HIS A 52 9.68 -6.09 -12.48
C HIS A 52 8.29 -6.42 -12.96
N PHE A 53 8.20 -7.20 -14.02
CA PHE A 53 6.92 -7.62 -14.58
C PHE A 53 6.56 -9.03 -14.11
N GLN A 54 5.36 -9.21 -13.58
CA GLN A 54 4.87 -10.49 -13.09
C GLN A 54 3.68 -10.97 -13.92
N HIS A 55 3.66 -12.26 -14.23
CA HIS A 55 2.51 -12.92 -14.83
C HIS A 55 1.47 -13.20 -13.74
N GLU A 56 0.26 -12.69 -13.93
CA GLU A 56 -0.87 -12.83 -13.00
C GLU A 56 -2.06 -13.47 -13.71
N ALA A 57 -2.83 -14.29 -12.99
CA ALA A 57 -4.11 -14.79 -13.50
C ALA A 57 -5.06 -13.61 -13.83
N PRO A 58 -5.80 -13.64 -14.96
CA PRO A 58 -6.04 -14.77 -15.86
C PRO A 58 -5.06 -14.91 -17.04
N GLY A 59 -3.87 -14.30 -17.00
CA GLY A 59 -2.90 -14.36 -18.10
C GLY A 59 -2.32 -12.99 -18.48
N VAL A 60 -2.33 -12.03 -17.56
CA VAL A 60 -1.86 -10.67 -17.80
C VAL A 60 -0.47 -10.46 -17.21
N LEU A 61 0.34 -9.66 -17.88
CA LEU A 61 1.65 -9.25 -17.42
C LEU A 61 1.55 -7.87 -16.77
N ARG A 62 1.97 -7.77 -15.51
CA ARG A 62 1.80 -6.55 -14.71
C ARG A 62 3.12 -6.01 -14.18
N LEU A 63 3.30 -4.70 -14.25
CA LEU A 63 4.45 -4.03 -13.65
C LEU A 63 4.26 -3.89 -12.13
N ARG A 64 5.16 -4.53 -11.39
CA ARG A 64 5.31 -4.40 -9.94
C ARG A 64 6.49 -3.47 -9.60
N ARG A 65 6.37 -2.82 -8.45
CA ARG A 65 7.38 -1.91 -7.88
C ARG A 65 7.49 -2.20 -6.39
N ASP A 66 8.60 -2.80 -6.01
CA ASP A 66 8.87 -3.25 -4.65
C ASP A 66 10.06 -2.50 -4.06
N GLY A 67 10.13 -2.43 -2.73
CA GLY A 67 11.35 -2.01 -2.04
C GLY A 67 12.48 -3.02 -2.30
N SER A 68 13.67 -2.55 -2.65
CA SER A 68 14.80 -3.40 -3.06
C SER A 68 15.20 -4.43 -2.00
N GLU A 69 15.09 -4.10 -0.72
CA GLU A 69 15.36 -5.05 0.38
C GLU A 69 14.27 -6.12 0.49
N HIS A 70 13.00 -5.70 0.41
CA HIS A 70 11.87 -6.63 0.38
C HIS A 70 11.96 -7.58 -0.82
N PHE A 71 12.27 -7.05 -2.00
CA PHE A 71 12.47 -7.84 -3.22
C PHE A 71 13.59 -8.88 -3.03
N ARG A 72 14.74 -8.45 -2.48
CA ARG A 72 15.85 -9.36 -2.19
C ARG A 72 15.45 -10.45 -1.19
N TYR A 73 14.68 -10.10 -0.17
CA TYR A 73 14.21 -11.07 0.82
C TYR A 73 13.24 -12.08 0.20
N ALA A 74 12.23 -11.61 -0.54
CA ALA A 74 11.25 -12.46 -1.21
C ALA A 74 11.92 -13.47 -2.14
N TYR A 75 12.74 -13.00 -3.09
CA TYR A 75 13.36 -13.91 -4.06
C TYR A 75 14.57 -14.67 -3.50
N GLY A 76 15.44 -14.00 -2.75
CA GLY A 76 16.69 -14.59 -2.26
C GLY A 76 16.53 -15.50 -1.05
N VAL A 77 15.59 -15.18 -0.16
CA VAL A 77 15.39 -15.88 1.12
C VAL A 77 14.14 -16.74 1.11
N LEU A 78 12.99 -16.20 0.70
CA LEU A 78 11.73 -16.98 0.69
C LEU A 78 11.73 -18.01 -0.42
N GLU A 79 12.01 -17.59 -1.66
CA GLU A 79 12.06 -18.49 -2.81
C GLU A 79 13.40 -19.20 -2.97
N ASN A 80 14.42 -18.82 -2.18
CA ASN A 80 15.76 -19.40 -2.19
C ASN A 80 16.47 -19.33 -3.57
N ARG A 81 16.33 -18.21 -4.28
CA ARG A 81 16.85 -18.02 -5.63
C ARG A 81 18.08 -17.11 -5.64
N THR A 82 19.16 -17.53 -6.31
CA THR A 82 20.35 -16.68 -6.48
C THR A 82 20.04 -15.57 -7.46
N MET A 83 20.58 -14.37 -7.22
CA MET A 83 20.41 -13.21 -8.09
C MET A 83 21.75 -12.74 -8.63
N HIS A 84 21.79 -12.42 -9.91
CA HIS A 84 22.95 -11.88 -10.62
C HIS A 84 22.67 -10.44 -11.02
N LEU A 85 23.54 -9.53 -10.63
CA LEU A 85 23.37 -8.09 -10.79
C LEU A 85 24.42 -7.55 -11.75
N SER A 86 23.96 -6.86 -12.79
CA SER A 86 24.78 -6.10 -13.72
C SER A 86 24.54 -4.61 -13.46
N ARG A 87 25.51 -3.94 -12.85
CA ARG A 87 25.46 -2.53 -12.44
C ARG A 87 26.00 -1.63 -13.54
N VAL A 88 25.19 -0.68 -13.99
CA VAL A 88 25.52 0.31 -15.01
C VAL A 88 25.60 1.70 -14.36
N ALA A 89 26.74 2.38 -14.52
CA ALA A 89 26.86 3.78 -14.14
C ALA A 89 26.23 4.67 -15.21
N VAL A 90 25.35 5.58 -14.81
CA VAL A 90 24.62 6.47 -15.73
C VAL A 90 24.65 7.92 -15.25
N PRO A 91 24.56 8.90 -16.17
CA PRO A 91 24.33 10.29 -15.81
C PRO A 91 22.99 10.49 -15.06
N ASP A 92 22.91 11.51 -14.20
CA ASP A 92 21.69 11.86 -13.46
C ASP A 92 20.46 12.01 -14.37
N ALA A 93 20.64 12.64 -15.55
CA ALA A 93 19.56 12.82 -16.52
C ALA A 93 19.01 11.49 -17.06
N THR A 94 19.89 10.53 -17.35
CA THR A 94 19.49 9.18 -17.81
C THR A 94 18.79 8.40 -16.71
N TYR A 95 19.28 8.51 -15.48
CA TYR A 95 18.63 7.89 -14.31
C TYR A 95 17.23 8.46 -14.08
N ALA A 96 17.09 9.79 -14.12
CA ALA A 96 15.82 10.48 -13.95
C ALA A 96 14.80 10.07 -15.02
N GLU A 97 15.21 10.01 -16.30
CA GLU A 97 14.36 9.58 -17.40
C GLU A 97 13.89 8.12 -17.23
N LEU A 98 14.80 7.20 -16.88
CA LEU A 98 14.42 5.81 -16.60
C LEU A 98 13.42 5.71 -15.46
N ARG A 99 13.70 6.38 -14.33
CA ARG A 99 12.80 6.39 -13.18
C ARG A 99 11.43 6.96 -13.54
N GLN A 100 11.39 8.06 -14.29
CA GLN A 100 10.15 8.67 -14.75
C GLN A 100 9.35 7.69 -15.61
N ARG A 101 9.96 7.05 -16.62
CA ARG A 101 9.25 6.12 -17.52
C ARG A 101 8.70 4.90 -16.81
N PHE A 102 9.47 4.28 -15.93
CA PHE A 102 8.98 3.14 -15.14
C PHE A 102 7.87 3.56 -14.17
N SER A 103 7.99 4.74 -13.54
CA SER A 103 6.96 5.29 -12.65
C SER A 103 5.67 5.62 -13.41
N GLU A 104 5.76 6.31 -14.54
CA GLU A 104 4.63 6.64 -15.42
C GLU A 104 3.89 5.38 -15.86
N ARG A 105 4.63 4.39 -16.38
CA ARG A 105 4.06 3.11 -16.80
C ARG A 105 3.34 2.41 -15.65
N TYR A 106 3.98 2.35 -14.48
CA TYR A 106 3.42 1.74 -13.27
C TYR A 106 2.10 2.42 -12.84
N LEU A 107 2.07 3.76 -12.83
CA LEU A 107 0.89 4.54 -12.44
C LEU A 107 -0.25 4.41 -13.46
N ILE A 108 0.07 4.42 -14.76
CA ILE A 108 -0.91 4.23 -15.85
C ILE A 108 -1.55 2.84 -15.73
N GLU A 109 -0.73 1.80 -15.60
CA GLU A 109 -1.21 0.43 -15.48
C GLU A 109 -2.08 0.25 -14.23
N ARG A 110 -1.64 0.74 -13.06
CA ARG A 110 -2.45 0.72 -11.84
C ARG A 110 -3.79 1.40 -12.02
N LYS A 111 -3.84 2.52 -12.74
CA LYS A 111 -5.08 3.25 -13.00
C LYS A 111 -6.04 2.47 -13.90
N PHE A 112 -5.54 1.75 -14.90
CA PHE A 112 -6.37 0.86 -15.71
C PHE A 112 -6.98 -0.29 -14.92
N PHE A 113 -6.18 -0.96 -14.09
CA PHE A 113 -6.71 -2.05 -13.25
C PHE A 113 -7.67 -1.55 -12.18
N ALA A 114 -7.41 -0.37 -11.60
CA ALA A 114 -8.35 0.27 -10.67
C ALA A 114 -9.69 0.60 -11.35
N GLU A 115 -9.68 1.07 -12.60
CA GLU A 115 -10.91 1.29 -13.36
C GLU A 115 -11.65 -0.02 -13.64
N ARG A 116 -10.95 -1.10 -14.04
CA ARG A 116 -11.56 -2.42 -14.21
C ARG A 116 -12.31 -2.85 -12.94
N ASP A 117 -11.67 -2.69 -11.78
CA ASP A 117 -12.25 -3.06 -10.50
C ASP A 117 -13.44 -2.15 -10.14
N ALA A 118 -13.35 -0.84 -10.41
CA ALA A 118 -14.45 0.09 -10.24
C ALA A 118 -15.67 -0.23 -11.14
N LEU A 119 -15.45 -0.63 -12.39
CA LEU A 119 -16.50 -1.09 -13.30
C LEU A 119 -17.21 -2.35 -12.79
N SER A 120 -16.45 -3.26 -12.18
CA SER A 120 -17.02 -4.44 -11.52
C SER A 120 -17.83 -4.05 -10.29
N ASP A 121 -17.32 -3.12 -9.48
CA ASP A 121 -18.01 -2.62 -8.28
C ASP A 121 -19.31 -1.88 -8.62
N ASP A 122 -19.33 -1.09 -9.70
CA ASP A 122 -20.54 -0.45 -10.23
C ASP A 122 -21.59 -1.50 -10.59
N ARG A 123 -21.21 -2.56 -11.31
CA ARG A 123 -22.10 -3.68 -11.64
C ARG A 123 -22.66 -4.35 -10.39
N VAL A 124 -21.81 -4.68 -9.42
CA VAL A 124 -22.21 -5.36 -8.18
C VAL A 124 -23.15 -4.47 -7.36
N LEU A 125 -22.90 -3.16 -7.31
CA LEU A 125 -23.79 -2.23 -6.62
C LEU A 125 -25.17 -2.17 -7.29
N LEU A 126 -25.21 -2.04 -8.62
CA LEU A 126 -26.48 -2.00 -9.37
C LEU A 126 -27.28 -3.30 -9.19
N GLU A 127 -26.62 -4.46 -9.17
CA GLU A 127 -27.26 -5.75 -8.84
C GLU A 127 -27.93 -5.72 -7.47
N ARG A 128 -27.25 -5.17 -6.45
CA ARG A 128 -27.78 -5.06 -5.09
C ARG A 128 -28.94 -4.06 -4.99
N LEU A 129 -28.81 -2.90 -5.60
CA LEU A 129 -29.88 -1.89 -5.60
C LEU A 129 -31.16 -2.41 -6.28
N LEU A 130 -31.01 -3.16 -7.38
CA LEU A 130 -32.13 -3.76 -8.09
C LEU A 130 -32.78 -4.89 -7.29
N ALA A 131 -31.98 -5.75 -6.64
CA ALA A 131 -32.49 -6.78 -5.75
C ALA A 131 -33.27 -6.18 -4.58
N HIS A 132 -32.73 -5.14 -3.95
CA HIS A 132 -33.40 -4.43 -2.85
C HIS A 132 -34.73 -3.81 -3.28
N ARG A 133 -34.80 -3.21 -4.47
CA ARG A 133 -36.05 -2.68 -5.03
C ARG A 133 -37.11 -3.76 -5.28
N ARG A 134 -36.67 -4.99 -5.59
CA ARG A 134 -37.54 -6.16 -5.78
C ARG A 134 -37.94 -6.86 -4.47
N GLY A 135 -37.55 -6.30 -3.32
CA GLY A 135 -37.92 -6.80 -2.00
C GLY A 135 -36.82 -7.59 -1.27
N ASP A 136 -35.62 -7.75 -1.84
CA ASP A 136 -34.49 -8.36 -1.13
C ASP A 136 -33.79 -7.33 -0.21
N THR A 137 -34.32 -7.19 1.00
CA THR A 137 -33.80 -6.23 1.98
C THR A 137 -32.65 -6.77 2.83
N GLU A 138 -32.23 -8.03 2.63
CA GLU A 138 -31.11 -8.62 3.39
C GLU A 138 -29.74 -8.20 2.86
N ALA A 139 -29.69 -7.68 1.62
CA ALA A 139 -28.46 -7.24 1.00
C ALA A 139 -27.81 -6.07 1.77
N THR A 140 -26.57 -6.27 2.21
CA THR A 140 -25.77 -5.23 2.88
C THR A 140 -24.60 -4.75 2.01
N ILE A 141 -24.13 -3.54 2.28
CA ILE A 141 -22.88 -3.01 1.72
C ILE A 141 -21.85 -2.86 2.84
N ARG A 142 -20.59 -3.21 2.56
CA ARG A 142 -19.51 -3.00 3.52
C ARG A 142 -19.07 -1.55 3.45
N LEU A 143 -19.17 -0.83 4.57
CA LEU A 143 -18.70 0.55 4.68
C LEU A 143 -17.42 0.60 5.50
N ARG A 144 -16.38 1.14 4.88
CA ARG A 144 -15.07 1.32 5.50
C ARG A 144 -15.13 2.39 6.58
N GLY A 145 -14.49 2.15 7.72
CA GLY A 145 -14.50 3.03 8.88
C GLY A 145 -15.76 2.92 9.74
N ALA A 146 -16.89 2.45 9.20
CA ALA A 146 -18.10 2.25 9.98
C ALA A 146 -17.92 1.17 11.06
N GLY A 147 -17.00 0.22 10.86
CA GLY A 147 -16.67 -0.85 11.83
C GLY A 147 -16.05 -0.38 13.14
N PHE A 148 -15.74 0.91 13.29
CA PHE A 148 -15.33 1.48 14.58
C PHE A 148 -16.52 1.76 15.52
N PHE A 149 -17.71 2.01 14.97
CA PHE A 149 -18.89 2.44 15.72
C PHE A 149 -20.10 1.51 15.53
N PHE A 150 -20.14 0.76 14.42
CA PHE A 150 -21.27 -0.08 14.03
C PHE A 150 -20.92 -1.58 13.93
N PRO A 151 -21.89 -2.49 14.14
CA PRO A 151 -23.19 -2.22 14.75
C PRO A 151 -23.01 -1.72 16.18
N GLU A 152 -24.06 -1.11 16.73
CA GLU A 152 -24.02 -0.62 18.09
C GLU A 152 -23.99 -1.77 19.09
N ASP A 153 -23.05 -1.69 20.01
CA ASP A 153 -23.10 -2.49 21.23
C ASP A 153 -24.15 -1.84 22.15
N GLY A 154 -25.39 -2.32 22.07
CA GLY A 154 -26.64 -1.72 22.60
C GLY A 154 -26.72 -1.48 24.13
N GLY A 155 -25.59 -1.42 24.83
CA GLY A 155 -25.47 -1.09 26.26
C GLY A 155 -24.38 -0.06 26.60
N THR A 156 -23.75 0.58 25.60
CA THR A 156 -22.57 1.44 25.85
C THR A 156 -22.95 2.92 25.97
N SER A 157 -22.47 3.60 27.03
CA SER A 157 -22.67 5.04 27.22
C SER A 157 -22.10 5.88 26.07
N PRO A 158 -22.71 7.04 25.74
CA PRO A 158 -22.17 7.94 24.73
C PRO A 158 -20.71 8.33 24.97
N SER A 159 -19.95 8.50 23.89
CA SER A 159 -18.55 8.93 23.95
C SER A 159 -18.44 10.40 24.37
N ALA A 160 -17.67 10.67 25.43
CA ALA A 160 -17.36 12.03 25.88
C ALA A 160 -16.64 12.86 24.79
N ALA A 161 -15.76 12.22 24.02
CA ALA A 161 -15.08 12.86 22.89
C ALA A 161 -16.08 13.23 21.77
N ALA A 162 -17.00 12.32 21.44
CA ALA A 162 -18.02 12.58 20.42
C ALA A 162 -19.02 13.65 20.87
N LEU A 163 -19.44 13.65 22.15
CA LEU A 163 -20.27 14.71 22.73
C LEU A 163 -19.58 16.08 22.67
N THR A 164 -18.29 16.13 22.98
CA THR A 164 -17.49 17.36 22.91
C THR A 164 -17.40 17.87 21.47
N LEU A 165 -17.09 16.99 20.51
CA LEU A 165 -17.05 17.32 19.09
C LEU A 165 -18.43 17.80 18.59
N LEU A 166 -19.52 17.12 18.96
CA LEU A 166 -20.88 17.53 18.61
C LEU A 166 -21.21 18.92 19.14
N ARG A 167 -20.83 19.24 20.39
CA ARG A 167 -20.99 20.58 20.95
C ARG A 167 -20.21 21.61 20.14
N ARG A 168 -18.95 21.34 19.79
CA ARG A 168 -18.13 22.25 18.96
C ARG A 168 -18.73 22.48 17.58
N VAL A 169 -19.25 21.43 16.95
CA VAL A 169 -19.95 21.54 15.66
C VAL A 169 -21.18 22.44 15.78
N LYS A 170 -21.95 22.28 16.85
CA LYS A 170 -23.14 23.13 17.11
C LYS A 170 -22.75 24.59 17.37
N GLU A 171 -21.68 24.83 18.13
CA GLU A 171 -21.13 26.17 18.35
C GLU A 171 -20.64 26.83 17.04
N ALA A 172 -19.98 26.06 16.17
CA ALA A 172 -19.42 26.59 14.94
C ALA A 172 -20.44 26.80 13.81
N TYR A 173 -21.45 25.93 13.70
CA TYR A 173 -22.32 25.86 12.52
C TYR A 173 -23.83 25.92 12.81
N GLY A 174 -24.23 26.02 14.08
CA GLY A 174 -25.61 26.06 14.54
C GLY A 174 -26.12 24.73 15.09
N ALA A 175 -27.16 24.79 15.93
CA ALA A 175 -27.68 23.64 16.68
C ALA A 175 -28.18 22.49 15.79
N ASP A 176 -28.68 22.80 14.59
CA ASP A 176 -29.24 21.89 13.58
C ASP A 176 -28.24 21.52 12.47
N ALA A 177 -26.95 21.87 12.61
CA ALA A 177 -25.96 21.68 11.55
C ALA A 177 -25.80 20.22 11.10
N VAL A 178 -25.80 19.29 12.06
CA VAL A 178 -25.66 17.85 11.77
C VAL A 178 -26.91 17.32 11.08
N ASP A 179 -28.10 17.63 11.59
CA ASP A 179 -29.37 17.19 11.02
C ASP A 179 -29.57 17.72 9.59
N ARG A 180 -29.28 19.00 9.34
CA ARG A 180 -29.32 19.58 7.99
C ARG A 180 -28.35 18.88 7.05
N ARG A 181 -27.15 18.51 7.53
CA ARG A 181 -26.15 17.81 6.72
C ARG A 181 -26.57 16.37 6.42
N ILE A 182 -27.21 15.67 7.37
CA ILE A 182 -27.82 14.35 7.14
C ILE A 182 -28.85 14.42 6.02
N GLU A 183 -29.79 15.37 6.10
CA GLU A 183 -30.83 15.54 5.08
C GLU A 183 -30.27 16.00 3.72
N GLN A 184 -29.16 16.74 3.72
CA GLN A 184 -28.44 17.04 2.49
C GLN A 184 -27.86 15.77 1.85
N VAL A 185 -27.10 14.97 2.61
CA VAL A 185 -26.47 13.73 2.10
C VAL A 185 -27.51 12.72 1.64
N ARG A 186 -28.64 12.57 2.36
CA ARG A 186 -29.77 11.73 1.93
C ARG A 186 -30.36 12.17 0.60
N ARG A 187 -30.56 13.48 0.41
CA ARG A 187 -31.03 14.01 -0.89
C ARG A 187 -30.01 13.83 -2.00
N GLU A 188 -28.72 13.95 -1.71
CA GLU A 188 -27.65 13.66 -2.67
C GLU A 188 -27.65 12.18 -3.08
N LEU A 189 -27.84 11.25 -2.14
CA LEU A 189 -28.00 9.81 -2.41
C LEU A 189 -29.23 9.51 -3.26
N MET A 190 -30.38 10.10 -2.94
CA MET A 190 -31.61 9.93 -3.71
C MET A 190 -31.47 10.45 -5.15
N ARG A 191 -30.74 11.55 -5.35
CA ARG A 191 -30.51 12.12 -6.69
C ARG A 191 -29.36 11.46 -7.46
N LEU A 192 -28.65 10.51 -6.84
CA LEU A 192 -27.47 9.92 -7.44
C LEU A 192 -27.86 8.96 -8.56
N THR A 193 -27.65 9.38 -9.81
CA THR A 193 -27.86 8.49 -10.96
C THR A 193 -26.60 7.67 -11.25
N PRO A 194 -26.75 6.39 -11.65
CA PRO A 194 -25.72 5.69 -12.41
C PRO A 194 -25.39 6.57 -13.62
N GLY A 195 -24.10 6.90 -13.83
CA GLY A 195 -23.67 7.96 -14.76
C GLY A 195 -24.32 7.88 -16.15
N SER A 196 -24.49 9.05 -16.79
CA SER A 196 -25.40 9.26 -17.92
C SER A 196 -25.39 8.14 -18.98
N THR A 197 -26.59 7.88 -19.47
CA THR A 197 -26.95 6.99 -20.57
C THR A 197 -26.11 7.12 -21.85
N ASP A 198 -25.29 8.16 -22.01
CA ASP A 198 -24.50 8.43 -23.21
C ASP A 198 -22.99 8.45 -22.99
N SER A 199 -22.50 8.15 -21.78
CA SER A 199 -21.05 8.10 -21.55
C SER A 199 -20.44 6.90 -22.30
N PRO A 200 -19.56 7.12 -23.29
CA PRO A 200 -18.95 6.03 -24.03
C PRO A 200 -18.17 5.12 -23.07
N THR A 201 -18.05 3.84 -23.43
CA THR A 201 -17.15 2.93 -22.71
C THR A 201 -15.77 3.58 -22.69
N PRO A 202 -15.15 3.79 -21.50
CA PRO A 202 -13.81 4.35 -21.45
C PRO A 202 -12.88 3.47 -22.28
N ASP A 203 -12.15 4.08 -23.21
CA ASP A 203 -11.17 3.34 -24.00
C ASP A 203 -9.89 3.13 -23.19
N VAL A 204 -9.07 2.17 -23.61
CA VAL A 204 -7.72 1.96 -23.07
C VAL A 204 -6.75 2.69 -24.00
N PRO A 205 -6.46 3.99 -23.79
CA PRO A 205 -5.64 4.76 -24.71
C PRO A 205 -4.25 4.14 -24.85
N ALA A 206 -3.74 4.12 -26.08
CA ALA A 206 -2.41 3.59 -26.37
C ALA A 206 -1.28 4.42 -25.74
N GLN A 207 -1.52 5.72 -25.52
CA GLN A 207 -0.58 6.70 -24.98
C GLN A 207 -1.28 7.69 -24.04
N GLY A 208 -0.51 8.31 -23.14
CA GLY A 208 -0.98 9.32 -22.20
C GLY A 208 -1.52 8.75 -20.89
N TYR A 209 -1.71 9.62 -19.91
CA TYR A 209 -2.27 9.25 -18.62
C TYR A 209 -3.80 9.13 -18.72
N PRO A 210 -4.39 7.97 -18.42
CA PRO A 210 -5.83 7.79 -18.59
C PRO A 210 -6.60 8.67 -17.60
N GLN A 211 -7.75 9.18 -18.02
CA GLN A 211 -8.69 9.93 -17.18
C GLN A 211 -10.02 9.19 -17.16
N PHE A 212 -10.49 8.87 -15.96
CA PHE A 212 -11.74 8.16 -15.74
C PHE A 212 -12.65 9.00 -14.86
N ALA A 213 -13.96 8.86 -15.10
CA ALA A 213 -14.96 9.52 -14.29
C ALA A 213 -15.01 8.91 -12.88
N TYR A 214 -15.47 9.68 -11.90
CA TYR A 214 -15.58 9.15 -10.54
C TYR A 214 -16.68 8.05 -10.49
N PRO A 215 -16.35 6.79 -10.15
CA PRO A 215 -17.27 5.66 -10.30
C PRO A 215 -18.56 5.82 -9.50
N PHE A 216 -19.66 5.26 -10.02
CA PHE A 216 -20.97 5.37 -9.36
C PHE A 216 -20.94 4.70 -7.98
N SER A 217 -20.33 3.51 -7.90
CA SER A 217 -20.15 2.76 -6.66
C SER A 217 -19.33 3.51 -5.62
N SER A 218 -18.26 4.20 -6.02
CA SER A 218 -17.46 5.03 -5.12
C SER A 218 -18.26 6.22 -4.61
N ARG A 219 -18.94 6.98 -5.50
CA ARG A 219 -19.82 8.08 -5.08
C ARG A 219 -20.89 7.63 -4.09
N TYR A 220 -21.53 6.50 -4.36
CA TYR A 220 -22.59 5.96 -3.51
C TYR A 220 -22.05 5.52 -2.14
N ARG A 221 -20.93 4.78 -2.11
CA ARG A 221 -20.29 4.33 -0.86
C ARG A 221 -19.77 5.49 -0.03
N ASP A 222 -19.21 6.52 -0.65
CA ASP A 222 -18.73 7.72 0.05
C ASP A 222 -19.87 8.48 0.72
N LEU A 223 -20.99 8.67 0.02
CA LEU A 223 -22.17 9.31 0.59
C LEU A 223 -22.79 8.47 1.71
N LEU A 224 -22.81 7.14 1.59
CA LEU A 224 -23.22 6.27 2.69
C LEU A 224 -22.25 6.34 3.88
N ALA A 225 -20.94 6.40 3.65
CA ALA A 225 -19.96 6.57 4.71
C ALA A 225 -20.12 7.94 5.40
N ALA A 226 -20.42 9.00 4.64
CA ALA A 226 -20.75 10.32 5.18
C ALA A 226 -22.03 10.28 6.04
N LEU A 227 -23.06 9.58 5.58
CA LEU A 227 -24.29 9.39 6.37
C LEU A 227 -24.01 8.64 7.67
N ALA A 228 -23.28 7.52 7.61
CA ALA A 228 -22.87 6.76 8.79
C ALA A 228 -22.02 7.59 9.77
N ALA A 229 -21.12 8.44 9.26
CA ALA A 229 -20.32 9.36 10.05
C ALA A 229 -21.17 10.38 10.82
N LEU A 230 -22.16 10.97 10.13
CA LEU A 230 -23.08 11.94 10.73
C LEU A 230 -23.99 11.28 11.78
N GLU A 231 -24.48 10.08 11.51
CA GLU A 231 -25.28 9.31 12.46
C GLU A 231 -24.47 8.93 13.70
N ALA A 232 -23.22 8.50 13.53
CA ALA A 232 -22.31 8.23 14.65
C ALA A 232 -22.07 9.48 15.51
N LEU A 233 -21.86 10.65 14.89
CA LEU A 233 -21.68 11.91 15.61
C LEU A 233 -22.97 12.37 16.30
N ALA A 234 -24.11 12.36 15.60
CA ALA A 234 -25.39 12.83 16.12
C ALA A 234 -25.80 12.06 17.39
N ARG A 235 -25.50 10.77 17.41
CA ARG A 235 -25.80 9.86 18.53
C ARG A 235 -24.64 9.73 19.52
N ALA A 236 -23.52 10.42 19.26
CA ALA A 236 -22.29 10.36 20.03
C ALA A 236 -21.84 8.92 20.34
N LEU A 237 -21.83 8.06 19.31
CA LEU A 237 -21.54 6.64 19.47
C LEU A 237 -20.12 6.43 20.04
N PRO A 238 -19.98 5.51 21.01
CA PRO A 238 -18.67 5.08 21.49
C PRO A 238 -17.97 4.18 20.47
N LEU A 239 -16.65 4.05 20.62
CA LEU A 239 -15.90 3.01 19.93
C LEU A 239 -16.38 1.64 20.40
N ARG A 240 -16.46 0.69 19.47
CA ARG A 240 -16.63 -0.73 19.81
C ARG A 240 -15.47 -1.22 20.67
N ALA A 241 -15.74 -2.16 21.57
CA ALA A 241 -14.73 -2.69 22.48
C ALA A 241 -13.54 -3.33 21.73
N ASP A 242 -13.79 -3.94 20.58
CA ASP A 242 -12.78 -4.60 19.74
C ASP A 242 -12.11 -3.67 18.71
N ALA A 243 -12.50 -2.39 18.67
CA ALA A 243 -11.96 -1.39 17.76
C ALA A 243 -10.71 -0.68 18.33
N CYS A 244 -10.52 -0.72 19.64
CA CYS A 244 -9.42 -0.05 20.32
C CYS A 244 -8.57 -1.04 21.13
N ARG A 245 -7.27 -0.78 21.20
CA ARG A 245 -6.28 -1.64 21.85
C ARG A 245 -5.41 -0.78 22.76
N ALA A 246 -5.24 -1.22 24.01
CA ALA A 246 -4.26 -0.64 24.91
C ALA A 246 -2.87 -1.17 24.56
N ALA A 247 -1.89 -0.28 24.42
CA ALA A 247 -0.51 -0.67 24.26
C ALA A 247 -0.01 -1.34 25.56
N VAL A 248 0.74 -2.45 25.44
CA VAL A 248 1.31 -3.22 26.58
C VAL A 248 2.56 -2.53 27.15
N VAL A 249 2.97 -1.41 26.56
CA VAL A 249 4.18 -0.68 26.94
C VAL A 249 3.99 0.23 28.15
N GLU A 250 5.11 0.78 28.61
CA GLU A 250 5.19 1.79 29.68
C GLU A 250 4.17 2.92 29.50
N ALA A 251 3.72 3.45 30.64
CA ALA A 251 2.83 4.61 30.69
C ALA A 251 3.37 5.80 29.87
N LEU A 252 2.46 6.65 29.43
CA LEU A 252 2.82 7.88 28.75
C LEU A 252 3.59 8.78 29.71
N ASP A 253 4.76 9.24 29.29
CA ASP A 253 5.48 10.26 30.04
C ASP A 253 4.81 11.65 29.86
N PRO A 254 5.13 12.65 30.71
CA PRO A 254 4.49 13.96 30.62
C PRO A 254 4.73 14.72 29.30
N VAL A 255 5.79 14.40 28.55
CA VAL A 255 6.08 15.03 27.26
C VAL A 255 5.19 14.41 26.19
N GLU A 256 5.11 13.08 26.16
CA GLU A 256 4.21 12.34 25.25
C GLU A 256 2.75 12.70 25.49
N HIS A 257 2.34 12.79 26.76
CA HIS A 257 0.97 13.17 27.13
C HIS A 257 0.59 14.53 26.54
N ARG A 258 1.46 15.55 26.72
CA ARG A 258 1.24 16.88 26.14
C ARG A 258 1.22 16.88 24.61
N ALA A 259 2.12 16.11 23.98
CA ALA A 259 2.18 16.03 22.51
C ALA A 259 0.91 15.41 21.92
N LEU A 260 0.42 14.32 22.51
CA LEU A 260 -0.81 13.65 22.11
C LEU A 260 -2.04 14.51 22.38
N ALA A 261 -2.11 15.19 23.52
CA ALA A 261 -3.21 16.10 23.84
C ALA A 261 -3.30 17.27 22.85
N ALA A 262 -2.17 17.91 22.56
CA ALA A 262 -2.11 18.98 21.57
C ALA A 262 -2.51 18.48 20.16
N PHE A 263 -2.18 17.23 19.82
CA PHE A 263 -2.62 16.62 18.56
C PHE A 263 -4.12 16.31 18.56
N ALA A 264 -4.66 15.80 19.67
CA ALA A 264 -6.10 15.56 19.83
C ALA A 264 -6.92 16.85 19.67
N ASP A 265 -6.45 17.96 20.24
CA ASP A 265 -7.08 19.27 20.07
C ASP A 265 -7.08 19.73 18.61
N ARG A 266 -5.94 19.58 17.90
CA ARG A 266 -5.85 19.89 16.46
C ARG A 266 -6.76 18.99 15.63
N LEU A 267 -6.83 17.71 15.96
CA LEU A 267 -7.70 16.75 15.27
C LEU A 267 -9.18 17.10 15.47
N GLU A 268 -9.58 17.49 16.68
CA GLU A 268 -10.94 17.98 16.97
C GLU A 268 -11.29 19.19 16.09
N GLU A 269 -10.41 20.19 16.00
CA GLU A 269 -10.61 21.35 15.12
C GLU A 269 -10.67 20.97 13.63
N GLN A 270 -9.83 20.03 13.19
CA GLN A 270 -9.83 19.53 11.82
C GLN A 270 -11.13 18.78 11.50
N LEU A 271 -11.65 17.98 12.43
CA LEU A 271 -12.92 17.27 12.28
C LEU A 271 -14.08 18.26 12.17
N VAL A 272 -14.13 19.31 13.00
CA VAL A 272 -15.13 20.37 12.85
C VAL A 272 -15.11 20.92 11.43
N ARG A 273 -13.93 21.30 10.89
CA ARG A 273 -13.81 21.80 9.51
C ARG A 273 -14.19 20.74 8.45
N LEU A 274 -13.83 19.49 8.67
CA LEU A 274 -14.06 18.39 7.72
C LEU A 274 -15.55 18.13 7.47
N LEU A 275 -16.43 18.39 8.45
CA LEU A 275 -17.88 18.25 8.31
C LEU A 275 -18.46 19.06 7.14
N ARG A 276 -17.85 20.21 6.81
CA ARG A 276 -18.21 21.08 5.68
C ARG A 276 -17.30 20.92 4.46
N SER A 277 -16.46 19.89 4.42
CA SER A 277 -15.61 19.64 3.26
C SER A 277 -16.44 19.32 2.02
N GLU A 278 -15.97 19.81 0.87
CA GLU A 278 -16.50 19.49 -0.46
C GLU A 278 -15.83 18.26 -1.07
N ARG A 279 -14.84 17.68 -0.40
CA ARG A 279 -14.22 16.42 -0.85
C ARG A 279 -15.28 15.32 -0.89
N PRO A 280 -15.39 14.53 -1.97
CA PRO A 280 -16.42 13.50 -2.07
C PRO A 280 -16.26 12.42 -0.98
N ASP A 281 -15.02 12.08 -0.64
CA ASP A 281 -14.65 10.96 0.24
C ASP A 281 -14.63 11.31 1.74
N TRP A 282 -15.09 12.50 2.13
CA TRP A 282 -14.87 13.06 3.47
C TRP A 282 -15.40 12.20 4.63
N GLY A 283 -16.45 11.40 4.40
CA GLY A 283 -17.10 10.58 5.41
C GLY A 283 -16.19 9.52 6.02
N TYR A 284 -15.35 8.86 5.21
CA TYR A 284 -14.44 7.83 5.69
C TYR A 284 -13.31 8.41 6.59
N PRO A 285 -12.55 9.44 6.16
CA PRO A 285 -11.60 10.12 7.03
C PRO A 285 -12.25 10.70 8.30
N PHE A 286 -13.52 11.15 8.22
CA PHE A 286 -14.24 11.64 9.40
C PHE A 286 -14.49 10.52 10.43
N LEU A 287 -14.92 9.34 9.99
CA LEU A 287 -15.07 8.15 10.86
C LEU A 287 -13.73 7.78 11.52
N VAL A 288 -12.65 7.68 10.74
CA VAL A 288 -11.31 7.35 11.26
C VAL A 288 -10.83 8.42 12.24
N GLY A 289 -11.01 9.70 11.90
CA GLY A 289 -10.59 10.81 12.76
C GLY A 289 -11.38 10.86 14.06
N MET A 290 -12.70 10.64 14.04
CA MET A 290 -13.50 10.50 15.28
C MET A 290 -13.01 9.33 16.13
N ALA A 291 -12.70 8.20 15.49
CA ALA A 291 -12.22 7.02 16.18
C ALA A 291 -10.86 7.28 16.85
N ARG A 292 -9.92 7.92 16.13
CA ARG A 292 -8.63 8.33 16.68
C ARG A 292 -8.78 9.35 17.81
N LEU A 293 -9.68 10.34 17.66
CA LEU A 293 -9.95 11.32 18.71
C LEU A 293 -10.43 10.62 19.99
N ALA A 294 -11.35 9.67 19.88
CA ALA A 294 -11.81 8.88 21.04
C ALA A 294 -10.66 8.10 21.69
N ALA A 295 -9.81 7.44 20.91
CA ALA A 295 -8.65 6.72 21.43
C ALA A 295 -7.60 7.65 22.08
N LEU A 296 -7.36 8.83 21.51
CA LEU A 296 -6.46 9.84 22.07
C LEU A 296 -6.97 10.39 23.40
N ARG A 297 -8.25 10.75 23.49
CA ARG A 297 -8.86 11.23 24.76
C ARG A 297 -8.88 10.13 25.83
N GLU A 298 -9.07 8.89 25.42
CA GLU A 298 -8.95 7.75 26.34
C GLU A 298 -7.50 7.53 26.79
N SER A 299 -6.53 7.80 25.91
CA SER A 299 -5.11 7.77 26.27
C SER A 299 -4.76 8.83 27.31
N GLU A 300 -5.28 10.05 27.14
CA GLU A 300 -5.12 11.14 28.10
C GLU A 300 -5.71 10.77 29.47
N ARG A 301 -6.90 10.17 29.47
CA ARG A 301 -7.63 9.78 30.69
C ARG A 301 -6.95 8.67 31.48
N THR A 302 -6.39 7.68 30.78
CA THR A 302 -5.80 6.49 31.38
C THR A 302 -4.30 6.62 31.64
N GLY A 303 -3.63 7.60 31.02
CA GLY A 303 -2.17 7.71 31.02
C GLY A 303 -1.47 6.59 30.25
N ARG A 304 -2.21 5.82 29.43
CA ARG A 304 -1.70 4.71 28.61
C ARG A 304 -2.01 4.98 27.15
N LEU A 305 -1.18 4.50 26.25
CA LEU A 305 -1.41 4.68 24.82
C LEU A 305 -2.56 3.75 24.36
N MET A 306 -3.67 4.34 23.93
CA MET A 306 -4.84 3.67 23.37
C MET A 306 -4.91 3.96 21.87
N LEU A 307 -5.02 2.91 21.07
CA LEU A 307 -4.86 2.98 19.62
C LEU A 307 -5.98 2.23 18.92
N LEU A 308 -6.28 2.61 17.68
CA LEU A 308 -7.20 1.82 16.86
C LEU A 308 -6.55 0.51 16.44
N ASP A 309 -7.34 -0.55 16.31
CA ASP A 309 -6.93 -1.76 15.61
C ASP A 309 -6.72 -1.43 14.12
N ALA A 310 -5.46 -1.35 13.70
CA ALA A 310 -5.06 -0.85 12.39
C ALA A 310 -4.97 -1.95 11.31
N PHE A 311 -5.27 -3.20 11.65
CA PHE A 311 -5.22 -4.30 10.69
C PHE A 311 -6.38 -4.21 9.70
N PRO A 312 -6.10 -4.30 8.38
CA PRO A 312 -7.14 -4.23 7.37
C PRO A 312 -8.06 -5.46 7.42
N PRO A 313 -9.32 -5.31 6.96
CA PRO A 313 -10.20 -6.45 6.78
C PRO A 313 -9.58 -7.44 5.78
N GLY A 314 -9.56 -8.73 6.14
CA GLY A 314 -9.00 -9.77 5.28
C GLY A 314 -7.47 -9.89 5.29
N ALA A 315 -6.78 -9.31 6.27
CA ALA A 315 -5.37 -9.58 6.52
C ALA A 315 -5.10 -11.10 6.58
N GLU A 316 -3.97 -11.55 6.03
CA GLU A 316 -3.57 -12.95 6.09
C GLU A 316 -3.40 -13.38 7.55
N VAL A 317 -3.81 -14.59 7.88
CA VAL A 317 -3.79 -15.09 9.26
C VAL A 317 -2.88 -16.31 9.35
N VAL A 318 -1.86 -16.21 10.21
CA VAL A 318 -1.00 -17.32 10.59
C VAL A 318 -1.48 -17.87 11.93
N PRO A 319 -1.89 -19.15 12.01
CA PRO A 319 -2.32 -19.75 13.27
C PRO A 319 -1.23 -19.64 14.34
N TRP A 320 -1.58 -19.21 15.55
CA TRP A 320 -0.57 -19.02 16.61
C TRP A 320 0.18 -20.31 16.96
N ARG A 321 -0.47 -21.47 16.75
CA ARG A 321 0.16 -22.78 16.94
C ARG A 321 1.32 -23.01 15.99
N ALA A 322 1.24 -22.49 14.76
CA ALA A 322 2.33 -22.58 13.78
C ALA A 322 3.55 -21.75 14.23
N LEU A 323 3.35 -20.65 14.97
CA LEU A 323 4.46 -19.87 15.53
C LEU A 323 5.31 -20.67 16.54
N ARG A 324 4.78 -21.75 17.12
CA ARG A 324 5.56 -22.65 17.99
C ARG A 324 6.65 -23.41 17.24
N GLU A 325 6.55 -23.52 15.92
CA GLU A 325 7.59 -24.11 15.08
C GLU A 325 8.74 -23.11 14.82
N TYR A 326 8.48 -21.82 15.02
CA TYR A 326 9.41 -20.71 14.80
C TYR A 326 9.86 -20.04 16.11
N ARG A 327 9.93 -20.80 17.21
CA ARG A 327 10.27 -20.27 18.55
C ARG A 327 11.61 -19.53 18.61
N ASP A 328 12.54 -19.87 17.73
CA ASP A 328 13.87 -19.26 17.69
C ASP A 328 13.81 -17.83 17.11
N ILE A 329 12.83 -17.54 16.24
CA ILE A 329 12.71 -16.25 15.50
C ILE A 329 11.74 -15.28 16.19
N VAL A 330 10.73 -15.81 16.88
CA VAL A 330 9.70 -14.98 17.55
C VAL A 330 10.30 -13.94 18.53
N PRO A 331 11.34 -14.26 19.34
CA PRO A 331 12.01 -13.27 20.18
C PRO A 331 12.62 -12.12 19.39
N ASP A 332 13.24 -12.40 18.25
CA ASP A 332 13.88 -11.38 17.40
C ASP A 332 12.82 -10.47 16.76
N LEU A 333 11.72 -11.04 16.23
CA LEU A 333 10.59 -10.26 15.71
C LEU A 333 9.95 -9.36 16.78
N LEU A 334 9.86 -9.86 18.03
CA LEU A 334 9.38 -9.05 19.15
C LEU A 334 10.36 -7.94 19.51
N ALA A 335 11.67 -8.19 19.45
CA ALA A 335 12.69 -7.19 19.69
C ALA A 335 12.64 -6.09 18.61
N GLU A 336 12.57 -6.47 17.34
CA GLU A 336 12.41 -5.54 16.21
C GLU A 336 11.15 -4.68 16.34
N ALA A 337 10.00 -5.30 16.67
CA ALA A 337 8.75 -4.56 16.86
C ALA A 337 8.80 -3.59 18.06
N ARG A 338 9.52 -3.94 19.14
CA ARG A 338 9.76 -3.04 20.28
C ARG A 338 10.65 -1.87 19.88
N GLU A 339 11.70 -2.12 19.10
CA GLU A 339 12.57 -1.07 18.60
C GLU A 339 11.83 -0.12 17.65
N GLU A 340 11.01 -0.64 16.74
CA GLU A 340 10.16 0.17 15.87
C GLU A 340 9.26 1.11 16.68
N LEU A 341 8.58 0.58 17.69
CA LEU A 341 7.72 1.38 18.56
C LEU A 341 8.53 2.42 19.35
N THR A 342 9.73 2.07 19.82
CA THR A 342 10.61 2.98 20.54
C THR A 342 11.05 4.14 19.64
N ARG A 343 11.44 3.85 18.40
CA ARG A 343 11.77 4.86 17.38
C ARG A 343 10.58 5.76 17.06
N ALA A 344 9.39 5.19 16.89
CA ALA A 344 8.17 5.97 16.64
C ALA A 344 7.83 6.89 17.83
N ARG A 345 7.92 6.39 19.07
CA ARG A 345 7.67 7.19 20.29
C ARG A 345 8.71 8.29 20.50
N ALA A 346 9.95 8.11 20.06
CA ALA A 346 10.97 9.16 20.14
C ALA A 346 10.54 10.45 19.42
N ARG A 347 9.73 10.34 18.36
CA ARG A 347 9.15 11.50 17.67
C ARG A 347 8.20 12.30 18.55
N LEU A 348 7.37 11.63 19.36
CA LEU A 348 6.47 12.27 20.32
C LEU A 348 7.23 13.10 21.38
N ARG A 349 8.47 12.68 21.70
CA ARG A 349 9.36 13.35 22.65
C ARG A 349 10.18 14.48 22.06
N SER A 350 10.12 14.70 20.74
CA SER A 350 10.98 15.67 20.05
C SER A 350 10.70 17.13 20.42
N GLY A 351 9.59 17.42 21.09
CA GLY A 351 9.14 18.78 21.40
C GLY A 351 8.57 19.54 20.20
N VAL A 352 8.58 18.95 19.01
CA VAL A 352 7.97 19.48 17.79
C VAL A 352 6.51 19.03 17.72
N PRO A 353 5.55 19.88 17.27
CA PRO A 353 4.19 19.45 17.02
C PRO A 353 4.14 18.24 16.09
N ILE A 354 3.46 17.18 16.54
CA ILE A 354 3.34 15.95 15.76
C ILE A 354 2.30 16.09 14.66
N GLU A 355 2.57 15.48 13.51
CA GLU A 355 1.64 15.40 12.38
C GLU A 355 0.88 14.07 12.37
N GLU A 356 -0.13 13.94 11.49
CA GLU A 356 -0.89 12.70 11.36
C GLU A 356 0.00 11.50 11.01
N ARG A 357 1.04 11.72 10.18
CA ARG A 357 2.02 10.70 9.84
C ARG A 357 2.79 10.21 11.07
N ASP A 358 3.24 11.13 11.92
CA ASP A 358 3.97 10.78 13.15
C ASP A 358 3.10 9.90 14.07
N TYR A 359 1.81 10.22 14.19
CA TYR A 359 0.86 9.40 14.96
C TYR A 359 0.58 8.05 14.29
N ALA A 360 0.43 8.02 12.96
CA ALA A 360 0.22 6.78 12.21
C ALA A 360 1.39 5.81 12.34
N ASP A 361 2.63 6.31 12.39
CA ASP A 361 3.83 5.49 12.61
C ASP A 361 3.82 4.84 14.02
N VAL A 362 3.40 5.59 15.05
CA VAL A 362 3.21 5.06 16.41
C VAL A 362 2.08 4.02 16.44
N GLU A 363 0.95 4.32 15.81
CA GLU A 363 -0.22 3.43 15.71
C GLU A 363 0.14 2.11 15.02
N ALA A 364 0.86 2.16 13.90
CA ALA A 364 1.32 0.99 13.16
C ALA A 364 2.32 0.15 13.97
N ALA A 365 3.38 0.77 14.51
CA ALA A 365 4.40 0.07 15.27
C ALA A 365 3.83 -0.64 16.52
N ALA A 366 2.96 0.05 17.25
CA ALA A 366 2.29 -0.54 18.41
C ALA A 366 1.34 -1.69 18.02
N ASN A 367 0.57 -1.54 16.94
CA ASN A 367 -0.29 -2.62 16.46
C ASN A 367 0.51 -3.87 16.08
N ARG A 368 1.67 -3.75 15.42
CA ARG A 368 2.56 -4.88 15.12
C ARG A 368 3.03 -5.58 16.39
N LEU A 369 3.55 -4.81 17.34
CA LEU A 369 4.03 -5.36 18.61
C LEU A 369 2.91 -6.10 19.35
N LEU A 370 1.74 -5.47 19.47
CA LEU A 370 0.57 -6.05 20.12
C LEU A 370 0.00 -7.27 19.38
N GLU A 371 0.22 -7.38 18.07
CA GLU A 371 -0.13 -8.57 17.27
C GLU A 371 0.81 -9.73 17.53
N LEU A 372 2.12 -9.48 17.41
CA LEU A 372 3.15 -10.47 17.64
C LEU A 372 3.14 -10.97 19.09
N ASP A 373 3.00 -10.08 20.07
CA ASP A 373 3.00 -10.46 21.49
C ASP A 373 1.80 -11.37 21.83
N ALA A 374 0.60 -10.99 21.40
CA ALA A 374 -0.60 -11.79 21.62
C ALA A 374 -0.51 -13.17 20.95
N ALA A 375 0.07 -13.24 19.75
CA ALA A 375 0.25 -14.50 19.04
C ALA A 375 1.36 -15.38 19.63
N ALA A 376 2.48 -14.78 20.04
CA ALA A 376 3.57 -15.47 20.74
C ALA A 376 3.10 -16.08 22.07
N ASN A 377 2.21 -15.38 22.78
CA ASN A 377 1.59 -15.84 24.02
C ASN A 377 0.39 -16.78 23.80
N GLY A 378 0.06 -17.13 22.55
CA GLY A 378 -1.01 -18.07 22.20
C GLY A 378 -2.43 -17.57 22.50
N GLN A 379 -2.62 -16.24 22.60
CA GLN A 379 -3.90 -15.62 22.89
C GLN A 379 -4.79 -15.51 21.65
N ARG A 380 -4.19 -15.34 20.46
CA ARG A 380 -4.88 -15.25 19.16
C ARG A 380 -3.94 -15.51 18.00
N ASP A 381 -4.51 -15.77 16.83
CA ASP A 381 -3.74 -15.92 15.59
C ASP A 381 -3.09 -14.60 15.14
N LEU A 382 -1.99 -14.70 14.42
CA LEU A 382 -1.20 -13.56 13.95
C LEU A 382 -1.76 -13.07 12.61
N ARG A 383 -2.32 -11.86 12.59
CA ARG A 383 -2.62 -11.17 11.33
C ARG A 383 -1.35 -10.57 10.74
N VAL A 384 -1.16 -10.71 9.42
CA VAL A 384 -0.01 -10.22 8.68
C VAL A 384 -0.48 -9.23 7.61
N SER A 385 0.10 -8.04 7.64
CA SER A 385 -0.11 -7.00 6.63
C SER A 385 1.14 -6.12 6.53
N ALA A 386 1.53 -5.77 5.30
CA ALA A 386 2.63 -4.83 5.07
C ALA A 386 2.24 -3.41 5.50
N GLU A 387 1.02 -2.98 5.18
CA GLU A 387 0.48 -1.67 5.52
C GLU A 387 -0.55 -1.80 6.65
N LEU A 388 -0.44 -0.93 7.67
CA LEU A 388 -1.38 -0.85 8.78
C LEU A 388 -2.05 0.51 8.75
N LEU A 389 -3.30 0.52 8.29
CA LEU A 389 -4.14 1.71 8.20
C LEU A 389 -5.52 1.36 8.76
N PRO A 390 -5.99 2.05 9.83
CA PRO A 390 -7.29 1.78 10.43
C PRO A 390 -8.40 1.86 9.39
N SER A 391 -9.02 0.73 9.10
CA SER A 391 -9.97 0.59 7.99
C SER A 391 -11.07 -0.44 8.29
N ARG A 392 -11.50 -0.52 9.55
CA ARG A 392 -12.51 -1.50 9.99
C ARG A 392 -13.83 -1.32 9.23
N ASP A 393 -14.31 -2.39 8.63
CA ASP A 393 -15.56 -2.42 7.86
C ASP A 393 -16.74 -2.88 8.70
N ALA A 394 -17.92 -2.26 8.51
CA ALA A 394 -19.19 -2.76 9.01
C ALA A 394 -20.14 -3.10 7.86
N PRO A 395 -21.04 -4.11 8.01
CA PRO A 395 -22.14 -4.27 7.08
C PRO A 395 -23.17 -3.17 7.32
N TRP A 396 -23.68 -2.59 6.24
CA TRP A 396 -24.66 -1.50 6.27
C TRP A 396 -25.92 -1.93 5.53
N ALA A 397 -27.03 -2.00 6.27
CA ALA A 397 -28.34 -2.45 5.77
C ALA A 397 -29.30 -1.29 5.48
N ALA A 398 -29.09 -0.12 6.10
CA ALA A 398 -29.91 1.08 5.89
C ALA A 398 -29.54 1.79 4.57
N LEU A 399 -29.76 1.10 3.46
CA LEU A 399 -29.47 1.62 2.12
C LEU A 399 -30.47 2.72 1.75
N VAL A 400 -29.96 3.84 1.25
CA VAL A 400 -30.79 4.89 0.62
C VAL A 400 -30.84 4.59 -0.87
N LEU A 401 -32.03 4.27 -1.38
CA LEU A 401 -32.20 3.98 -2.81
C LEU A 401 -32.22 5.28 -3.61
N PRO A 402 -31.48 5.34 -4.74
CA PRO A 402 -31.66 6.40 -5.72
C PRO A 402 -33.07 6.44 -6.30
N ASP A 403 -33.59 7.64 -6.55
CA ASP A 403 -34.90 7.91 -7.18
C ASP A 403 -34.81 7.69 -8.70
N VAL A 404 -34.61 6.42 -9.06
CA VAL A 404 -34.52 5.91 -10.43
C VAL A 404 -35.54 4.78 -10.55
N PRO A 405 -36.39 4.72 -11.59
CA PRO A 405 -37.31 3.61 -11.82
C PRO A 405 -36.64 2.22 -11.87
N GLU A 406 -37.39 1.14 -11.62
CA GLU A 406 -36.83 -0.22 -11.65
C GLU A 406 -36.33 -0.61 -13.04
N ASP A 407 -37.11 -0.30 -14.07
CA ASP A 407 -36.79 -0.56 -15.47
C ASP A 407 -35.53 0.19 -15.93
N GLU A 408 -35.38 1.45 -15.54
CA GLU A 408 -34.16 2.23 -15.77
C GLU A 408 -32.94 1.59 -15.07
N LEU A 409 -33.08 1.19 -13.80
CA LEU A 409 -32.00 0.53 -13.07
C LEU A 409 -31.58 -0.81 -13.70
N ALA A 410 -32.55 -1.57 -14.24
CA ALA A 410 -32.27 -2.80 -14.98
C ALA A 410 -31.52 -2.54 -16.30
N VAL A 411 -31.87 -1.46 -17.01
CA VAL A 411 -31.16 -0.99 -18.21
C VAL A 411 -29.72 -0.58 -17.85
N ASP A 412 -29.53 0.19 -16.79
CA ASP A 412 -28.21 0.60 -16.31
C ASP A 412 -27.34 -0.57 -15.90
N LEU A 413 -27.92 -1.58 -15.25
CA LEU A 413 -27.21 -2.81 -14.92
C LEU A 413 -26.74 -3.57 -16.17
N ALA A 414 -27.59 -3.68 -17.20
CA ALA A 414 -27.22 -4.33 -18.45
C ALA A 414 -26.07 -3.58 -19.17
N ARG A 415 -26.10 -2.24 -19.13
CA ARG A 415 -25.03 -1.39 -19.65
C ARG A 415 -23.74 -1.55 -18.85
N ALA A 416 -23.80 -1.53 -17.52
CA ALA A 416 -22.64 -1.74 -16.64
C ALA A 416 -21.98 -3.10 -16.87
N LYS A 417 -22.78 -4.16 -17.03
CA LYS A 417 -22.29 -5.51 -17.41
C LYS A 417 -21.52 -5.48 -18.73
N THR A 418 -22.07 -4.81 -19.74
CA THR A 418 -21.43 -4.69 -21.05
C THR A 418 -20.14 -3.88 -20.99
N ARG A 419 -20.16 -2.74 -20.28
CA ARG A 419 -19.00 -1.85 -20.06
C ARG A 419 -17.86 -2.59 -19.36
N ALA A 420 -18.15 -3.26 -18.25
CA ALA A 420 -17.16 -4.02 -17.47
C ALA A 420 -16.51 -5.13 -18.32
N ARG A 421 -17.31 -5.93 -19.04
CA ARG A 421 -16.79 -6.99 -19.93
C ARG A 421 -15.92 -6.43 -21.05
N ARG A 422 -16.38 -5.37 -21.73
CA ARG A 422 -15.64 -4.77 -22.84
C ARG A 422 -14.30 -4.21 -22.40
N PHE A 423 -14.29 -3.47 -21.29
CA PHE A 423 -13.07 -2.89 -20.73
C PHE A 423 -12.09 -3.96 -20.25
N ALA A 424 -12.58 -4.98 -19.52
CA ALA A 424 -11.76 -6.11 -19.10
C ALA A 424 -11.12 -6.82 -20.31
N ALA A 425 -11.88 -7.09 -21.37
CA ALA A 425 -11.35 -7.71 -22.58
C ALA A 425 -10.35 -6.81 -23.33
N GLN A 426 -10.52 -5.49 -23.34
CA GLN A 426 -9.52 -4.56 -23.88
C GLN A 426 -8.23 -4.59 -23.06
N LEU A 427 -8.35 -4.63 -21.74
CA LEU A 427 -7.22 -4.68 -20.82
C LEU A 427 -6.45 -5.99 -20.94
N GLU A 428 -7.16 -7.12 -20.97
CA GLU A 428 -6.58 -8.45 -21.20
C GLU A 428 -5.85 -8.51 -22.54
N ARG A 429 -6.40 -7.96 -23.63
CA ARG A 429 -5.68 -7.91 -24.91
C ARG A 429 -4.42 -7.05 -24.87
N ARG A 430 -4.43 -5.93 -24.14
CA ARG A 430 -3.27 -5.03 -24.07
C ARG A 430 -2.14 -5.58 -23.20
N TYR A 431 -2.49 -6.26 -22.12
CA TYR A 431 -1.54 -6.78 -21.14
C TYR A 431 -1.35 -8.30 -21.22
N ALA A 432 -1.93 -8.97 -22.22
CA ALA A 432 -1.82 -10.42 -22.43
C ALA A 432 -0.37 -10.86 -22.46
N TYR A 433 -0.03 -11.83 -21.61
CA TYR A 433 1.30 -12.40 -21.59
C TYR A 433 1.56 -13.22 -22.87
N ASP A 434 2.74 -13.01 -23.48
CA ASP A 434 3.26 -13.82 -24.56
C ASP A 434 4.73 -14.15 -24.29
N LEU A 435 5.05 -15.45 -24.29
CA LEU A 435 6.37 -15.94 -23.89
C LEU A 435 7.50 -15.32 -24.72
N PHE A 436 7.26 -15.00 -25.99
CA PHE A 436 8.32 -14.54 -26.91
C PHE A 436 8.39 -13.03 -27.03
N SER A 437 7.24 -12.35 -26.97
CA SER A 437 7.10 -10.95 -27.38
C SER A 437 6.54 -10.02 -26.32
N HIS A 438 5.90 -10.56 -25.27
CA HIS A 438 5.31 -9.80 -24.18
C HIS A 438 5.47 -10.54 -22.84
N ASN A 439 6.71 -10.58 -22.35
CA ASN A 439 7.15 -11.20 -21.10
C ASN A 439 7.97 -10.21 -20.26
N CYS A 440 8.47 -10.66 -19.10
CA CYS A 440 9.14 -9.78 -18.17
C CYS A 440 10.40 -9.09 -18.72
N VAL A 441 11.16 -9.79 -19.55
CA VAL A 441 12.40 -9.25 -20.15
C VAL A 441 12.07 -8.32 -21.31
N SER A 442 11.18 -8.74 -22.22
CA SER A 442 10.81 -7.93 -23.37
C SER A 442 10.23 -6.59 -22.94
N GLU A 443 9.43 -6.56 -21.86
CA GLU A 443 8.84 -5.33 -21.35
C GLU A 443 9.84 -4.42 -20.62
N ILE A 444 10.85 -4.98 -19.93
CA ILE A 444 11.97 -4.18 -19.40
C ILE A 444 12.70 -3.49 -20.55
N PHE A 445 13.10 -4.25 -21.58
CA PHE A 445 13.85 -3.70 -22.71
C PHE A 445 13.01 -2.75 -23.57
N ALA A 446 11.72 -3.01 -23.74
CA ALA A 446 10.81 -2.07 -24.40
C ALA A 446 10.72 -0.74 -23.62
N THR A 447 10.59 -0.81 -22.29
CA THR A 447 10.50 0.39 -21.44
C THR A 447 11.81 1.19 -21.45
N VAL A 448 12.96 0.50 -21.38
CA VAL A 448 14.30 1.12 -21.53
C VAL A 448 14.51 1.68 -22.94
N GLY A 449 14.02 0.99 -23.98
CA GLY A 449 14.16 1.45 -25.36
C GLY A 449 13.38 2.73 -25.64
N VAL A 450 12.18 2.86 -25.06
CA VAL A 450 11.34 4.06 -25.17
C VAL A 450 11.93 5.25 -24.40
N SER A 451 12.64 5.01 -23.29
CA SER A 451 13.28 6.09 -22.53
C SER A 451 14.45 6.75 -23.29
N GLY A 452 14.96 6.11 -24.34
CA GLY A 452 16.14 6.59 -25.06
C GLY A 452 17.41 6.59 -24.21
N ALA A 453 17.40 5.91 -23.06
CA ALA A 453 18.50 5.90 -22.10
C ALA A 453 19.77 5.30 -22.71
N GLY A 454 20.87 6.04 -22.61
CA GLY A 454 22.20 5.61 -23.04
C GLY A 454 22.81 4.60 -22.07
N LEU A 455 22.21 3.41 -21.92
CA LEU A 455 22.79 2.31 -21.14
C LEU A 455 23.94 1.58 -21.87
N GLY A 456 24.22 1.96 -23.12
CA GLY A 456 25.16 1.30 -24.02
C GLY A 456 24.45 0.96 -25.34
N GLY A 457 24.64 -0.26 -25.83
CA GLY A 457 23.96 -0.80 -27.00
C GLY A 457 22.46 -1.05 -26.79
N ARG A 458 21.69 -1.04 -27.88
CA ARG A 458 20.24 -1.27 -27.87
C ARG A 458 19.93 -2.76 -27.78
N LEU A 459 19.15 -3.14 -26.76
CA LEU A 459 18.53 -4.46 -26.63
C LEU A 459 17.03 -4.34 -26.90
N ASP A 460 16.48 -5.24 -27.71
CA ASP A 460 15.04 -5.25 -28.08
C ASP A 460 14.31 -6.50 -27.59
N GLY A 461 15.01 -7.46 -26.97
CA GLY A 461 14.47 -8.71 -26.44
C GLY A 461 13.99 -9.70 -27.50
N ARG A 462 14.08 -9.37 -28.80
CA ARG A 462 13.54 -10.18 -29.91
C ARG A 462 14.62 -10.92 -30.68
N LYS A 463 15.88 -10.54 -30.52
CA LYS A 463 17.04 -11.20 -31.15
C LYS A 463 17.61 -12.26 -30.21
N ALA A 464 18.16 -13.33 -30.80
CA ALA A 464 19.02 -14.31 -30.13
C ALA A 464 18.49 -14.94 -28.81
N LEU A 465 17.17 -15.06 -28.65
CA LEU A 465 16.52 -15.56 -27.43
C LEU A 465 16.74 -14.66 -26.19
N ASP A 466 17.05 -13.38 -26.38
CA ASP A 466 17.26 -12.39 -25.32
C ASP A 466 15.98 -12.08 -24.53
N PHE A 467 14.84 -12.71 -24.83
CA PHE A 467 13.65 -12.71 -23.98
C PHE A 467 13.73 -13.70 -22.80
N ILE A 468 14.69 -14.63 -22.83
CA ILE A 468 14.91 -15.59 -21.74
C ILE A 468 15.79 -14.94 -20.66
N PRO A 469 15.38 -14.89 -19.38
CA PRO A 469 16.07 -14.12 -18.33
C PRO A 469 17.58 -14.36 -18.17
N PHE A 470 18.04 -15.61 -18.26
CA PHE A 470 19.47 -15.89 -18.16
C PHE A 470 20.27 -15.50 -19.42
N VAL A 471 19.64 -15.56 -20.60
CA VAL A 471 20.25 -15.14 -21.87
C VAL A 471 20.36 -13.62 -21.90
N SER A 472 19.29 -12.94 -21.46
CA SER A 472 19.23 -11.50 -21.41
C SER A 472 20.23 -10.88 -20.44
N ALA A 473 20.54 -11.54 -19.32
CA ALA A 473 21.63 -11.13 -18.43
C ALA A 473 22.98 -11.10 -19.17
N ARG A 474 23.27 -12.14 -19.98
CA ARG A 474 24.48 -12.19 -20.81
C ARG A 474 24.46 -11.16 -21.93
N ALA A 475 23.28 -10.82 -22.47
CA ALA A 475 23.13 -9.77 -23.46
C ALA A 475 23.41 -8.39 -22.84
N VAL A 476 22.84 -8.10 -21.67
CA VAL A 476 23.12 -6.90 -20.87
C VAL A 476 24.62 -6.77 -20.58
N ASP A 477 25.25 -7.84 -20.11
CA ASP A 477 26.69 -7.84 -19.81
C ASP A 477 27.59 -7.55 -21.00
N ARG A 478 27.14 -7.85 -22.23
CA ARG A 478 27.90 -7.62 -23.48
C ARG A 478 27.57 -6.28 -24.11
N CYS A 479 26.33 -5.82 -24.01
CA CYS A 479 25.83 -4.68 -24.77
C CYS A 479 25.73 -3.40 -23.93
N TRP A 480 25.43 -3.49 -22.65
CA TRP A 480 25.38 -2.33 -21.76
C TRP A 480 26.76 -2.01 -21.19
N ASN A 481 26.95 -0.76 -20.77
CA ASN A 481 28.17 -0.27 -20.13
C ASN A 481 28.24 -0.71 -18.66
N VAL A 482 28.28 -2.03 -18.43
CA VAL A 482 28.29 -2.62 -17.09
C VAL A 482 29.62 -2.30 -16.38
N ALA A 483 29.52 -1.54 -15.29
CA ALA A 483 30.64 -1.13 -14.45
C ALA A 483 31.00 -2.18 -13.40
N GLN A 484 30.02 -2.93 -12.89
CA GLN A 484 30.23 -3.94 -11.85
C GLN A 484 29.27 -5.11 -12.01
N ARG A 485 29.74 -6.32 -11.67
CA ARG A 485 28.92 -7.53 -11.59
C ARG A 485 28.97 -8.09 -10.18
N THR A 486 27.81 -8.44 -9.63
CA THR A 486 27.69 -8.97 -8.27
C THR A 486 26.70 -10.12 -8.24
N THR A 487 27.02 -11.19 -7.51
CA THR A 487 26.08 -12.27 -7.24
C THR A 487 25.59 -12.16 -5.80
N LEU A 488 24.28 -12.07 -5.63
CA LEU A 488 23.62 -12.22 -4.33
C LEU A 488 23.17 -13.66 -4.19
N TRP A 489 23.84 -14.39 -3.33
CA TRP A 489 23.55 -15.79 -3.08
C TRP A 489 22.16 -15.97 -2.46
N SER A 490 21.49 -17.05 -2.85
CA SER A 490 20.30 -17.51 -2.14
C SER A 490 20.62 -17.84 -0.68
N TYR A 491 19.57 -17.91 0.15
CA TYR A 491 19.72 -18.26 1.55
C TYR A 491 20.47 -19.58 1.75
N ARG A 492 20.08 -20.64 1.03
CA ARG A 492 20.77 -21.94 1.05
C ARG A 492 22.24 -21.81 0.69
N ARG A 493 22.60 -21.09 -0.38
CA ARG A 493 24.00 -20.96 -0.81
C ARG A 493 24.83 -20.17 0.20
N SER A 494 24.22 -19.19 0.85
CA SER A 494 24.86 -18.44 1.94
C SER A 494 25.13 -19.36 3.15
N GLN A 495 24.14 -20.16 3.55
CA GLN A 495 24.28 -21.15 4.64
C GLN A 495 25.34 -22.21 4.32
N LEU A 496 25.33 -22.77 3.11
CA LEU A 496 26.35 -23.72 2.67
C LEU A 496 27.76 -23.12 2.74
N ALA A 497 27.94 -21.88 2.26
CA ALA A 497 29.23 -21.20 2.33
C ALA A 497 29.68 -20.99 3.78
N GLU A 498 28.76 -20.78 4.72
CA GLU A 498 29.07 -20.69 6.15
C GLU A 498 29.48 -22.05 6.74
N MET A 499 28.78 -23.13 6.40
CA MET A 499 29.15 -24.50 6.80
C MET A 499 30.53 -24.88 6.29
N TYR A 500 30.82 -24.66 5.00
CA TYR A 500 32.14 -24.93 4.42
C TYR A 500 33.28 -24.10 5.03
N ARG A 501 32.98 -22.97 5.70
CA ARG A 501 33.98 -22.20 6.45
C ARG A 501 34.20 -22.72 7.86
N ARG A 502 33.25 -23.45 8.45
CA ARG A 502 33.27 -23.89 9.85
C ARG A 502 33.50 -25.38 10.04
N GLU A 503 33.21 -26.18 9.03
CA GLU A 503 33.18 -27.64 9.08
C GLU A 503 34.08 -28.26 8.00
N GLU A 504 34.41 -29.55 8.17
CA GLU A 504 35.17 -30.32 7.18
C GLU A 504 34.42 -30.44 5.84
N PRO A 505 35.02 -30.04 4.70
CA PRO A 505 34.32 -29.96 3.41
C PRO A 505 33.69 -31.27 2.93
N LEU A 506 34.33 -32.42 3.19
CA LEU A 506 33.80 -33.73 2.79
C LEU A 506 32.52 -34.08 3.56
N HIS A 507 32.44 -33.71 4.83
CA HIS A 507 31.26 -33.93 5.66
C HIS A 507 30.09 -33.05 5.22
N VAL A 508 30.35 -31.77 4.97
CA VAL A 508 29.34 -30.84 4.44
C VAL A 508 28.83 -31.33 3.08
N TRP A 509 29.74 -31.77 2.20
CA TRP A 509 29.36 -32.30 0.88
C TRP A 509 28.48 -33.56 0.99
N LEU A 510 28.88 -34.56 1.79
CA LEU A 510 28.11 -35.79 1.98
C LEU A 510 26.72 -35.51 2.59
N ARG A 511 26.62 -34.54 3.50
CA ARG A 511 25.36 -34.11 4.11
C ARG A 511 24.47 -33.41 3.08
N GLU A 512 25.01 -32.51 2.29
CA GLU A 512 24.21 -31.56 1.49
C GLU A 512 23.99 -31.98 0.03
N CYS A 513 24.56 -33.11 -0.42
CA CYS A 513 24.55 -33.53 -1.83
C CYS A 513 23.22 -34.09 -2.35
N ASN A 514 22.26 -34.43 -1.47
CA ASN A 514 20.95 -34.93 -1.88
C ASN A 514 19.84 -34.43 -0.94
N THR A 515 18.59 -34.50 -1.40
CA THR A 515 17.41 -33.99 -0.68
C THR A 515 17.05 -34.80 0.57
N LEU A 516 17.48 -36.07 0.66
CA LEU A 516 17.19 -36.94 1.80
C LEU A 516 18.12 -36.65 2.99
N THR A 517 19.35 -36.20 2.72
CA THR A 517 20.36 -35.89 3.74
C THR A 517 20.56 -34.40 3.99
N SER A 518 20.07 -33.55 3.09
CA SER A 518 20.27 -32.09 3.17
C SER A 518 19.67 -31.50 4.44
N THR A 519 20.40 -30.59 5.07
CA THR A 519 19.94 -29.91 6.26
C THR A 519 18.74 -29.03 5.94
N ILE A 520 17.68 -29.12 6.75
CA ILE A 520 16.65 -28.10 6.78
C ILE A 520 17.22 -26.90 7.53
N TYR A 521 17.63 -25.87 6.80
CA TYR A 521 18.15 -24.64 7.40
C TYR A 521 17.05 -23.98 8.23
N ARG A 522 17.28 -23.84 9.53
CA ARG A 522 16.42 -23.02 10.40
C ARG A 522 16.75 -21.56 10.12
N ARG A 523 15.71 -20.77 9.89
CA ARG A 523 15.83 -19.33 9.64
C ARG A 523 16.25 -18.59 10.89
#